data_AF-A0A7K6VC32-F1
#
_entry.id   AF-A0A7K6VC32-F1
#
_cell.length_a   1.000
_cell.length_b   1.000
_cell.length_c   1.000
_cell.angle_alpha   90.00
_cell.angle_beta   90.00
_cell.angle_gamma   90.00
#
_symmetry.space_group_name_H-M   'P 1'
#
loop_
_entity.id
_entity.type
_entity.pdbx_description
1 polymer ?
#
loop_
_entity_poly.entity_id
_entity_poly.type
_entity_poly.pdbx_seq_one_letter_code
_entity_poly.pdbx_strand_id
1 'polypeptide(L)'
;MDTVERVLSVAQAIHAQFEQVKCCKHQCQRLVERIQILLEPVRILRAQPRQHISHHEEKLMKKLLQALEEAQKLVMKYSQSSWIQKFLRARSTGEEFVWVNESLEDIAQGLSLLLQAEQKQAFLEAFQSKICRRQDAEDLRDDRAFLDQVIASTEEPKDVAEEIYIDRECVESKVDWMQRLKKVNVGKREDITEIKRDQLTFHRHLQDTESYDLYEGEYHKYPVAIKTFKRPLTTDPVKVRDIFEKEIQTLKKFESPNILRMYGICIEENDGSPCFSIVMEYCKHGTLRDVLNRQQHLSWDIRIRMALGAARGLYRLHQTGEKSRLHGCICSSKFLVAGDYCVKLSGFELCETESSIKRKAKKDWKQVSMLAYIAPENLKDINYPYKRPCEIYSFGIVLAEIATSKIPFEGCTPEEIVEKICSHHYWDPLGEDCPEDLRKVIEQCWAFDPSQRPSAE
;
A
#
# COMPACT_ATOMS: atom_id res chain seq x y z
N MET A 1 28.36 0.17 17.08
CA MET A 1 29.65 0.22 16.37
C MET A 1 29.71 -0.84 15.29
N ASP A 2 29.59 -2.14 15.61
CA ASP A 2 29.57 -3.23 14.61
C ASP A 2 28.51 -3.03 13.50
N THR A 3 27.28 -2.64 13.86
CA THR A 3 26.21 -2.37 12.89
C THR A 3 26.50 -1.19 11.95
N VAL A 4 27.19 -0.15 12.43
CA VAL A 4 27.50 1.05 11.62
C VAL A 4 28.54 0.70 10.55
N GLU A 5 29.57 -0.06 10.92
CA GLU A 5 30.56 -0.56 9.97
C GLU A 5 29.94 -1.53 8.95
N ARG A 6 29.02 -2.40 9.39
CA ARG A 6 28.25 -3.26 8.47
C ARG A 6 27.40 -2.47 7.49
N VAL A 7 26.69 -1.44 7.94
CA VAL A 7 25.91 -0.54 7.06
C VAL A 7 26.80 0.07 5.98
N LEU A 8 27.96 0.62 6.36
CA LEU A 8 28.90 1.21 5.43
C LEU A 8 29.48 0.18 4.44
N SER A 9 29.81 -1.02 4.93
CA SER A 9 30.32 -2.12 4.10
C SER A 9 29.30 -2.61 3.07
N VAL A 10 28.03 -2.82 3.47
CA VAL A 10 26.96 -3.23 2.55
C VAL A 10 26.70 -2.13 1.51
N ALA A 11 26.68 -0.86 1.91
CA ALA A 11 26.48 0.23 0.97
C ALA A 11 27.63 0.36 -0.06
N GLN A 12 28.88 0.12 0.35
CA GLN A 12 30.01 0.03 -0.56
C GLN A 12 29.87 -1.15 -1.54
N ALA A 13 29.41 -2.30 -1.05
CA ALA A 13 29.17 -3.47 -1.90
C ALA A 13 28.09 -3.19 -2.95
N ILE A 14 26.98 -2.53 -2.57
CA ILE A 14 25.92 -2.11 -3.50
C ILE A 14 26.48 -1.19 -4.58
N HIS A 15 27.30 -0.20 -4.21
CA HIS A 15 27.91 0.71 -5.16
C HIS A 15 28.88 -0.02 -6.12
N ALA A 16 29.67 -0.99 -5.63
CA ALA A 16 30.56 -1.78 -6.49
C ALA A 16 29.79 -2.70 -7.45
N GLN A 17 28.67 -3.26 -6.99
CA GLN A 17 27.81 -4.14 -7.78
C GLN A 17 27.03 -3.38 -8.87
N PHE A 18 26.73 -2.10 -8.65
CA PHE A 18 26.05 -1.26 -9.62
C PHE A 18 26.75 -1.22 -10.99
N GLU A 19 28.08 -1.21 -11.03
CA GLU A 19 28.85 -1.21 -12.29
C GLU A 19 28.58 -2.45 -13.17
N GLN A 20 28.06 -3.52 -12.58
CA GLN A 20 27.75 -4.77 -13.26
C GLN A 20 26.27 -4.87 -13.67
N VAL A 21 25.45 -3.88 -13.32
CA VAL A 21 24.01 -3.86 -13.63
C VAL A 21 23.81 -3.69 -15.13
N LYS A 22 23.09 -4.65 -15.73
CA LYS A 22 22.84 -4.70 -17.17
C LYS A 22 21.45 -4.21 -17.56
N CYS A 23 20.48 -4.28 -16.66
CA CYS A 23 19.10 -3.82 -16.87
C CYS A 23 18.62 -3.00 -15.66
N CYS A 24 17.56 -2.20 -15.82
CA CYS A 24 17.10 -1.28 -14.78
C CYS A 24 18.18 -0.29 -14.29
N LYS A 25 19.11 0.10 -15.20
CA LYS A 25 20.34 0.81 -14.84
C LYS A 25 20.02 2.15 -14.18
N HIS A 26 19.02 2.86 -14.67
CA HIS A 26 18.67 4.17 -14.11
C HIS A 26 17.98 4.02 -12.73
N GLN A 27 17.09 3.02 -12.56
CA GLN A 27 16.50 2.70 -11.25
C GLN A 27 17.55 2.29 -10.21
N CYS A 28 18.51 1.43 -10.60
CA CYS A 28 19.63 1.05 -9.74
C CYS A 28 20.54 2.25 -9.43
N GLN A 29 20.81 3.11 -10.41
CA GLN A 29 21.64 4.31 -10.20
C GLN A 29 20.99 5.24 -9.16
N ARG A 30 19.70 5.51 -9.27
CA ARG A 30 18.99 6.33 -8.29
C ARG A 30 18.97 5.70 -6.90
N LEU A 31 18.76 4.39 -6.81
CA LEU A 31 18.83 3.68 -5.54
C LEU A 31 20.21 3.86 -4.88
N VAL A 32 21.28 3.71 -5.66
CA VAL A 32 22.67 3.93 -5.19
C VAL A 32 22.88 5.37 -4.74
N GLU A 33 22.42 6.36 -5.52
CA GLU A 33 22.51 7.78 -5.16
C GLU A 33 21.78 8.10 -3.85
N ARG A 34 20.57 7.56 -3.65
CA ARG A 34 19.80 7.71 -2.40
C ARG A 34 20.53 7.08 -1.21
N ILE A 35 21.08 5.89 -1.40
CA ILE A 35 21.91 5.22 -0.38
C ILE A 35 23.10 6.11 -0.02
N GLN A 36 23.81 6.69 -0.99
CA GLN A 36 24.96 7.57 -0.71
C GLN A 36 24.59 8.80 0.14
N ILE A 37 23.42 9.39 -0.11
CA ILE A 37 22.90 10.51 0.70
C ILE A 37 22.66 10.05 2.15
N LEU A 38 22.05 8.88 2.35
CA LEU A 38 21.79 8.31 3.68
C LEU A 38 23.06 7.99 4.48
N LEU A 39 24.18 7.76 3.81
CA LEU A 39 25.45 7.50 4.50
C LEU A 39 26.03 8.74 5.18
N GLU A 40 25.59 9.96 4.83
CA GLU A 40 26.14 11.17 5.40
C GLU A 40 25.88 11.30 6.92
N PRO A 41 24.63 11.18 7.42
CA PRO A 41 24.35 11.05 8.85
C PRO A 41 25.07 9.87 9.53
N VAL A 42 25.22 8.74 8.82
CA VAL A 42 25.86 7.52 9.35
C VAL A 42 27.36 7.73 9.57
N ARG A 43 28.03 8.48 8.68
CA ARG A 43 29.45 8.85 8.84
C ARG A 43 29.65 9.81 10.02
N ILE A 44 28.72 10.73 10.23
CA ILE A 44 28.73 11.64 11.40
C ILE A 44 28.60 10.84 12.69
N LEU A 45 27.66 9.90 12.76
CA LEU A 45 27.52 8.98 13.90
C LEU A 45 28.79 8.16 14.17
N ARG A 46 29.47 7.69 13.11
CA ARG A 46 30.74 6.96 13.24
C ARG A 46 31.87 7.82 13.85
N ALA A 47 31.87 9.12 13.56
CA ALA A 47 32.91 10.05 14.02
C ALA A 47 32.74 10.51 15.48
N GLN A 48 31.60 10.22 16.11
CA GLN A 48 31.33 10.61 17.50
C GLN A 48 32.13 9.76 18.51
N PRO A 49 32.55 10.33 19.65
CA PRO A 49 33.24 9.57 20.71
C PRO A 49 32.40 8.39 21.20
N ARG A 50 33.05 7.27 21.53
CA ARG A 50 32.46 5.94 21.84
C ARG A 50 31.46 5.85 23.01
N GLN A 51 31.00 6.95 23.59
CA GLN A 51 30.09 6.94 24.73
C GLN A 51 28.71 7.46 24.32
N HIS A 52 27.79 6.49 24.16
CA HIS A 52 26.34 6.61 23.98
C HIS A 52 25.81 6.76 22.54
N ILE A 53 25.87 5.66 21.76
CA ILE A 53 24.81 5.40 20.78
C ILE A 53 23.55 5.05 21.58
N SER A 54 22.48 5.81 21.40
CA SER A 54 21.19 5.54 22.04
C SER A 54 20.57 4.24 21.48
N HIS A 55 19.71 3.60 22.28
CA HIS A 55 18.94 2.43 21.81
C HIS A 55 18.10 2.76 20.55
N HIS A 56 17.67 4.02 20.40
CA HIS A 56 16.93 4.48 19.23
C HIS A 56 17.81 4.48 17.97
N GLU A 57 19.02 5.01 18.06
CA GLU A 57 19.99 5.02 16.96
C GLU A 57 20.40 3.60 16.57
N GLU A 58 20.61 2.69 17.53
CA GLU A 58 20.93 1.29 17.23
C GLU A 58 19.79 0.59 16.47
N LYS A 59 18.53 0.83 16.87
CA LYS A 59 17.35 0.31 16.17
C LYS A 59 17.24 0.87 14.75
N LEU A 60 17.49 2.17 14.58
CA LEU A 60 17.49 2.82 13.27
C LEU A 60 18.59 2.26 12.36
N MET A 61 19.79 2.00 12.90
CA MET A 61 20.89 1.37 12.15
C MET A 61 20.58 -0.07 11.73
N LYS A 62 19.90 -0.85 12.58
CA LYS A 62 19.44 -2.21 12.21
C LYS A 62 18.41 -2.17 11.08
N LYS A 63 17.44 -1.24 11.15
CA LYS A 63 16.47 -1.01 10.06
C LYS A 63 17.15 -0.60 8.75
N LEU A 64 18.13 0.30 8.82
CA LEU A 64 18.93 0.70 7.66
C LEU A 64 19.71 -0.46 7.07
N LEU A 65 20.35 -1.29 7.90
CA LEU A 65 21.07 -2.46 7.42
C LEU A 65 20.15 -3.42 6.67
N GLN A 66 18.96 -3.70 7.21
CA GLN A 66 17.97 -4.56 6.55
C GLN A 66 17.52 -3.97 5.20
N ALA A 67 17.23 -2.67 5.14
CA ALA A 67 16.87 -2.01 3.90
C ALA A 67 18.01 -2.06 2.85
N LEU A 68 19.27 -1.93 3.29
CA LEU A 68 20.44 -2.05 2.41
C LEU A 68 20.66 -3.49 1.95
N GLU A 69 20.47 -4.50 2.80
CA GLU A 69 20.56 -5.91 2.40
C GLU A 69 19.52 -6.26 1.32
N GLU A 70 18.29 -5.75 1.45
CA GLU A 70 17.27 -5.88 0.40
C GLU A 70 17.61 -5.10 -0.88
N ALA A 71 18.13 -3.87 -0.74
CA ALA A 71 18.66 -3.11 -1.88
C ALA A 71 19.78 -3.86 -2.60
N GLN A 72 20.68 -4.53 -1.86
CA GLN A 72 21.77 -5.32 -2.41
C GLN A 72 21.27 -6.53 -3.18
N LYS A 73 20.30 -7.28 -2.63
CA LYS A 73 19.64 -8.38 -3.35
C LYS A 73 19.04 -7.89 -4.66
N LEU A 74 18.42 -6.70 -4.63
CA LEU A 74 17.82 -6.07 -5.79
C LEU A 74 18.87 -5.70 -6.86
N VAL A 75 19.96 -5.01 -6.49
CA VAL A 75 21.05 -4.68 -7.43
C VAL A 75 21.72 -5.93 -8.00
N MET A 76 21.96 -6.97 -7.18
CA MET A 76 22.52 -8.23 -7.64
C MET A 76 21.62 -8.95 -8.65
N LYS A 77 20.30 -8.92 -8.43
CA LYS A 77 19.30 -9.48 -9.34
C LYS A 77 19.42 -8.91 -10.76
N TYR A 78 19.70 -7.62 -10.90
CA TYR A 78 19.83 -6.93 -12.20
C TYR A 78 21.25 -6.97 -12.82
N SER A 79 22.20 -7.63 -12.15
CA SER A 79 23.57 -7.76 -12.65
C SER A 79 23.82 -9.06 -13.46
N GLN A 80 22.90 -10.03 -13.42
CA GLN A 80 23.08 -11.36 -14.02
C GLN A 80 22.41 -11.50 -15.40
N SER A 81 23.15 -12.07 -16.38
CA SER A 81 22.75 -12.08 -17.81
C SER A 81 21.73 -13.16 -18.19
N SER A 82 21.61 -14.26 -17.43
CA SER A 82 20.64 -15.33 -17.70
C SER A 82 19.22 -15.01 -17.21
N TRP A 83 19.04 -13.85 -16.57
CA TRP A 83 17.81 -13.49 -15.89
C TRP A 83 16.77 -12.84 -16.79
N ILE A 84 17.12 -12.33 -17.98
CA ILE A 84 16.14 -11.75 -18.93
C ILE A 84 15.01 -12.74 -19.26
N GLN A 85 15.33 -14.04 -19.40
CA GLN A 85 14.34 -15.11 -19.60
C GLN A 85 13.49 -15.40 -18.34
N LYS A 86 14.02 -15.16 -17.14
CA LYS A 86 13.29 -15.29 -15.86
C LYS A 86 12.49 -14.03 -15.51
N PHE A 87 12.94 -12.87 -15.99
CA PHE A 87 12.35 -11.54 -15.82
C PHE A 87 11.10 -11.36 -16.67
N LEU A 88 11.12 -11.84 -17.92
CA LEU A 88 9.93 -11.95 -18.76
C LEU A 88 8.85 -12.84 -18.12
N ARG A 89 9.24 -13.75 -17.21
CA ARG A 89 8.32 -14.60 -16.43
C ARG A 89 7.98 -14.04 -15.03
N ALA A 90 8.64 -12.99 -14.55
CA ALA A 90 8.53 -12.52 -13.15
C ALA A 90 8.17 -11.03 -13.06
N ARG A 91 6.92 -10.80 -12.63
CA ARG A 91 6.13 -9.57 -12.82
C ARG A 91 6.26 -8.51 -11.69
N SER A 92 7.40 -8.39 -11.00
CA SER A 92 7.51 -7.67 -9.70
C SER A 92 8.43 -6.44 -9.64
N THR A 93 9.09 -6.04 -10.73
CA THR A 93 10.25 -5.14 -10.62
C THR A 93 9.97 -3.72 -10.13
N GLY A 94 8.86 -3.12 -10.56
CA GLY A 94 8.46 -1.80 -10.08
C GLY A 94 8.10 -1.76 -8.58
N GLU A 95 7.61 -2.86 -8.03
CA GLU A 95 7.14 -2.92 -6.64
C GLU A 95 8.26 -3.17 -5.63
N GLU A 96 9.30 -3.91 -6.03
CA GLU A 96 10.47 -4.18 -5.20
C GLU A 96 11.27 -2.89 -4.94
N PHE A 97 11.51 -2.08 -5.98
CA PHE A 97 12.13 -0.77 -5.81
C PHE A 97 11.28 0.17 -4.96
N VAL A 98 9.95 0.19 -5.16
CA VAL A 98 9.04 1.04 -4.37
C VAL A 98 9.16 0.74 -2.88
N TRP A 99 9.16 -0.55 -2.49
CA TRP A 99 9.29 -0.93 -1.09
C TRP A 99 10.65 -0.54 -0.48
N VAL A 100 11.76 -0.81 -1.18
CA VAL A 100 13.10 -0.41 -0.73
C VAL A 100 13.14 1.11 -0.56
N ASN A 101 12.57 1.85 -1.52
CA ASN A 101 12.56 3.30 -1.49
C ASN A 101 11.73 3.89 -0.35
N GLU A 102 10.55 3.32 -0.05
CA GLU A 102 9.73 3.73 1.11
C GLU A 102 10.44 3.46 2.42
N SER A 103 11.08 2.29 2.55
CA SER A 103 11.88 1.96 3.73
C SER A 103 13.03 2.95 3.92
N LEU A 104 13.77 3.25 2.84
CA LEU A 104 14.84 4.26 2.85
C LEU A 104 14.31 5.66 3.17
N GLU A 105 13.09 6.02 2.78
CA GLU A 105 12.46 7.29 3.11
C GLU A 105 12.10 7.40 4.60
N ASP A 106 11.48 6.37 5.18
CA ASP A 106 11.20 6.31 6.61
C ASP A 106 12.52 6.39 7.42
N ILE A 107 13.58 5.74 6.95
CA ILE A 107 14.92 5.81 7.56
C ILE A 107 15.54 7.21 7.40
N ALA A 108 15.39 7.86 6.24
CA ALA A 108 15.87 9.21 6.01
C ALA A 108 15.26 10.19 7.01
N GLN A 109 13.96 10.09 7.25
CA GLN A 109 13.28 10.92 8.25
C GLN A 109 13.86 10.68 9.64
N GLY A 110 14.09 9.43 10.03
CA GLY A 110 14.73 9.09 11.31
C GLY A 110 16.17 9.63 11.42
N LEU A 111 16.98 9.46 10.38
CA LEU A 111 18.37 9.93 10.34
C LEU A 111 18.46 11.46 10.36
N SER A 112 17.48 12.15 9.78
CA SER A 112 17.42 13.61 9.77
C SER A 112 17.34 14.21 11.18
N LEU A 113 16.86 13.45 12.17
CA LEU A 113 16.80 13.86 13.57
C LEU A 113 18.17 13.84 14.25
N LEU A 114 19.16 13.18 13.65
CA LEU A 114 20.53 13.12 14.14
C LEU A 114 21.39 14.28 13.61
N LEU A 115 20.87 15.04 12.65
CA LEU A 115 21.55 16.17 12.03
C LEU A 115 21.22 17.48 12.75
N GLN A 116 22.16 18.42 12.72
CA GLN A 116 21.89 19.79 13.15
C GLN A 116 20.81 20.45 12.27
N ALA A 117 20.08 21.42 12.81
CA ALA A 117 18.93 22.05 12.13
C ALA A 117 19.28 22.60 10.74
N GLU A 118 20.48 23.17 10.58
CA GLU A 118 20.99 23.72 9.32
C GLU A 118 21.29 22.63 8.28
N GLN A 119 21.74 21.45 8.71
CA GLN A 119 22.05 20.31 7.84
C GLN A 119 20.79 19.49 7.51
N LYS A 120 19.81 19.46 8.42
CA LYS A 120 18.58 18.68 8.30
C LYS A 120 17.78 19.07 7.04
N GLN A 121 17.60 20.36 6.81
CA GLN A 121 16.82 20.84 5.67
C GLN A 121 17.52 20.50 4.33
N ALA A 122 18.83 20.77 4.23
CA ALA A 122 19.61 20.45 3.06
C ALA A 122 19.66 18.93 2.77
N PHE A 123 19.76 18.10 3.81
CA PHE A 123 19.74 16.64 3.70
C PHE A 123 18.39 16.13 3.19
N LEU A 124 17.28 16.60 3.77
CA LEU A 124 15.94 16.18 3.34
C LEU A 124 15.64 16.67 1.93
N GLU A 125 16.04 17.88 1.56
CA GLU A 125 15.90 18.39 0.20
C GLU A 125 16.73 17.59 -0.80
N ALA A 126 17.99 17.28 -0.48
CA ALA A 126 18.85 16.44 -1.32
C ALA A 126 18.24 15.04 -1.50
N PHE A 127 17.78 14.43 -0.41
CA PHE A 127 17.14 13.11 -0.44
C PHE A 127 15.82 13.14 -1.25
N GLN A 128 14.95 14.13 -1.01
CA GLN A 128 13.67 14.30 -1.72
C GLN A 128 13.83 14.66 -3.19
N SER A 129 14.86 15.43 -3.56
CA SER A 129 15.15 15.76 -4.97
C SER A 129 15.36 14.51 -5.82
N LYS A 130 15.85 13.44 -5.19
CA LYS A 130 16.06 12.13 -5.81
C LYS A 130 14.84 11.20 -5.72
N ILE A 131 13.78 11.57 -5.00
CA ILE A 131 12.51 10.81 -4.83
C ILE A 131 11.45 11.14 -5.89
N CYS A 132 11.69 12.13 -6.76
CA CYS A 132 10.67 12.60 -7.70
C CYS A 132 10.08 11.45 -8.53
N ARG A 133 8.82 11.06 -8.26
CA ARG A 133 8.08 9.99 -8.96
C ARG A 133 8.06 10.16 -10.49
N ARG A 134 8.26 11.40 -10.96
CA ARG A 134 8.39 11.75 -12.39
C ARG A 134 9.64 11.12 -13.03
N GLN A 135 10.70 10.93 -12.25
CA GLN A 135 11.96 10.29 -12.65
C GLN A 135 11.85 8.75 -12.53
N ASP A 136 11.23 8.19 -11.48
CA ASP A 136 10.94 6.73 -11.44
C ASP A 136 10.11 6.25 -12.63
N ALA A 137 9.22 7.12 -13.11
CA ALA A 137 8.46 6.91 -14.33
C ALA A 137 9.28 6.99 -15.63
N GLU A 138 10.35 7.79 -15.64
CA GLU A 138 11.25 8.00 -16.77
C GLU A 138 12.20 6.84 -16.91
N ASP A 139 12.78 6.41 -15.82
CA ASP A 139 13.65 5.25 -15.80
C ASP A 139 12.92 3.98 -16.14
N LEU A 140 11.68 3.80 -15.67
CA LEU A 140 10.86 2.68 -16.13
C LEU A 140 10.64 2.69 -17.65
N ARG A 141 10.58 3.87 -18.28
CA ARG A 141 10.47 3.98 -19.75
C ARG A 141 11.80 3.74 -20.44
N ASP A 142 12.89 4.29 -19.92
CA ASP A 142 14.23 4.19 -20.51
C ASP A 142 14.78 2.77 -20.36
N ASP A 143 14.59 2.16 -19.20
CA ASP A 143 14.93 0.76 -18.94
C ASP A 143 14.05 -0.19 -19.78
N ARG A 144 12.79 0.18 -20.07
CA ARG A 144 11.93 -0.53 -21.04
C ARG A 144 12.44 -0.41 -22.46
N ALA A 145 12.78 0.79 -22.93
CA ALA A 145 13.28 0.99 -24.28
C ALA A 145 14.57 0.19 -24.52
N PHE A 146 15.43 0.12 -23.50
CA PHE A 146 16.61 -0.73 -23.50
C PHE A 146 16.25 -2.22 -23.57
N LEU A 147 15.28 -2.69 -22.77
CA LEU A 147 14.80 -4.07 -22.82
C LEU A 147 14.20 -4.43 -24.19
N ASP A 148 13.40 -3.54 -24.79
CA ASP A 148 12.81 -3.74 -26.12
C ASP A 148 13.91 -3.89 -27.20
N GLN A 149 14.99 -3.12 -27.10
CA GLN A 149 16.16 -3.24 -27.98
C GLN A 149 16.88 -4.58 -27.81
N VAL A 150 17.00 -5.07 -26.58
CA VAL A 150 17.62 -6.37 -26.28
C VAL A 150 16.74 -7.52 -26.77
N ILE A 151 15.43 -7.46 -26.53
CA ILE A 151 14.46 -8.49 -26.98
C ILE A 151 14.45 -8.58 -28.51
N ALA A 152 14.44 -7.45 -29.21
CA ALA A 152 14.49 -7.40 -30.67
C ALA A 152 15.76 -8.01 -31.28
N SER A 153 16.82 -8.19 -30.47
CA SER A 153 18.09 -8.80 -30.88
C SER A 153 18.19 -10.31 -30.58
N THR A 154 17.19 -10.91 -29.92
CA THR A 154 17.16 -12.33 -29.55
C THR A 154 16.20 -13.13 -30.44
N GLU A 155 16.71 -14.08 -31.22
CA GLU A 155 15.95 -14.99 -32.09
C GLU A 155 15.43 -16.23 -31.32
N GLU A 156 14.30 -16.15 -30.60
CA GLU A 156 13.71 -17.32 -29.91
C GLU A 156 12.15 -17.34 -29.90
N PRO A 157 11.49 -18.51 -29.66
CA PRO A 157 10.34 -18.99 -30.44
C PRO A 157 8.94 -18.48 -30.05
N LYS A 158 8.00 -18.65 -30.99
CA LYS A 158 6.66 -18.06 -31.10
C LYS A 158 5.69 -18.28 -29.92
N ASP A 159 5.86 -19.28 -29.07
CA ASP A 159 4.97 -19.52 -27.93
C ASP A 159 5.15 -18.50 -26.79
N VAL A 160 6.32 -17.84 -26.71
CA VAL A 160 6.57 -16.75 -25.74
C VAL A 160 5.91 -15.44 -26.21
N ALA A 161 5.66 -15.29 -27.52
CA ALA A 161 5.14 -14.05 -28.10
C ALA A 161 3.70 -13.74 -27.67
N GLU A 162 2.89 -14.76 -27.38
CA GLU A 162 1.47 -14.60 -27.02
C GLU A 162 1.28 -14.19 -25.55
N GLU A 163 2.12 -14.68 -24.62
CA GLU A 163 2.22 -14.16 -23.24
C GLU A 163 2.81 -12.74 -23.20
N ILE A 164 3.82 -12.45 -24.04
CA ILE A 164 4.38 -11.10 -24.20
C ILE A 164 3.32 -10.10 -24.69
N TYR A 165 2.37 -10.53 -25.54
CA TYR A 165 1.32 -9.67 -26.08
C TYR A 165 0.28 -9.26 -25.03
N ILE A 166 -0.07 -10.18 -24.11
CA ILE A 166 -0.97 -9.90 -22.98
C ILE A 166 -0.28 -8.98 -21.95
N ASP A 167 1.02 -9.15 -21.73
CA ASP A 167 1.79 -8.29 -20.81
C ASP A 167 2.06 -6.90 -21.41
N ARG A 168 2.10 -6.79 -22.74
CA ARG A 168 2.20 -5.53 -23.49
C ARG A 168 1.01 -4.61 -23.25
N GLU A 169 -0.23 -5.12 -23.24
CA GLU A 169 -1.43 -4.30 -22.93
C GLU A 169 -1.41 -3.73 -21.50
N CYS A 170 -0.90 -4.49 -20.53
CA CYS A 170 -0.80 -4.06 -19.13
C CYS A 170 0.22 -2.92 -18.95
N VAL A 171 1.36 -3.01 -19.64
CA VAL A 171 2.38 -1.96 -19.57
C VAL A 171 2.07 -0.77 -20.49
N GLU A 172 1.43 -0.97 -21.63
CA GLU A 172 0.88 0.13 -22.44
C GLU A 172 -0.18 0.92 -21.64
N SER A 173 -1.01 0.24 -20.84
CA SER A 173 -1.93 0.89 -19.88
C SER A 173 -1.17 1.72 -18.84
N LYS A 174 -0.05 1.20 -18.29
CA LYS A 174 0.78 1.92 -17.31
C LYS A 174 1.52 3.11 -17.93
N VAL A 175 2.07 2.95 -19.14
CA VAL A 175 2.77 4.00 -19.89
C VAL A 175 1.80 5.06 -20.38
N ASP A 176 0.60 4.72 -20.86
CA ASP A 176 -0.45 5.68 -21.22
C ASP A 176 -0.90 6.46 -19.98
N TRP A 177 -1.13 5.78 -18.86
CA TRP A 177 -1.44 6.43 -17.58
C TRP A 177 -0.32 7.39 -17.13
N MET A 178 0.95 6.99 -17.26
CA MET A 178 2.11 7.81 -16.92
C MET A 178 2.39 8.94 -17.93
N GLN A 179 2.06 8.77 -19.21
CA GLN A 179 2.17 9.81 -20.25
C GLN A 179 1.06 10.86 -20.09
N ARG A 180 -0.14 10.45 -19.65
CA ARG A 180 -1.20 11.37 -19.20
C ARG A 180 -0.74 12.20 -18.00
N LEU A 181 -0.04 11.58 -17.04
CA LEU A 181 0.60 12.29 -15.91
C LEU A 181 1.71 13.25 -16.34
N LYS A 182 2.46 12.97 -17.41
CA LYS A 182 3.54 13.85 -17.92
C LYS A 182 3.05 15.14 -18.58
N LYS A 183 1.85 15.12 -19.19
CA LYS A 183 1.25 16.30 -19.85
C LYS A 183 0.62 17.29 -18.87
N VAL A 184 0.46 16.91 -17.61
CA VAL A 184 -0.03 17.76 -16.54
C VAL A 184 1.15 18.06 -15.62
N ASN A 185 1.35 19.33 -15.29
CA ASN A 185 2.41 19.75 -14.39
C ASN A 185 2.08 19.20 -12.99
N VAL A 186 2.51 17.98 -12.67
CA VAL A 186 2.38 17.41 -11.31
C VAL A 186 3.38 18.16 -10.43
N GLY A 187 2.97 19.34 -9.98
CA GLY A 187 3.56 20.03 -8.85
C GLY A 187 3.47 19.16 -7.60
N LYS A 188 4.13 19.61 -6.53
CA LYS A 188 4.13 19.00 -5.19
C LYS A 188 2.79 18.31 -4.87
N ARG A 189 2.87 17.09 -4.31
CA ARG A 189 1.72 16.32 -3.83
C ARG A 189 0.89 17.24 -2.92
N GLU A 190 -0.30 17.65 -3.38
CA GLU A 190 -1.15 18.61 -2.66
C GLU A 190 -1.59 18.04 -1.31
N ASP A 191 -1.60 18.91 -0.29
CA ASP A 191 -2.09 18.61 1.06
C ASP A 191 -3.58 18.24 1.04
N ILE A 192 -3.98 17.33 1.93
CA ILE A 192 -5.41 17.02 2.18
C ILE A 192 -6.09 18.31 2.65
N THR A 193 -7.13 18.77 1.95
CA THR A 193 -7.73 20.10 2.18
C THR A 193 -9.25 20.13 2.01
N GLU A 194 -9.88 21.28 2.24
CA GLU A 194 -11.26 21.55 1.84
C GLU A 194 -11.30 21.99 0.37
N ILE A 195 -11.95 21.18 -0.46
CA ILE A 195 -12.04 21.35 -1.91
C ILE A 195 -13.33 22.09 -2.23
N LYS A 196 -13.21 23.16 -3.03
CA LYS A 196 -14.38 23.90 -3.50
C LYS A 196 -15.14 23.10 -4.55
N ARG A 197 -16.47 23.20 -4.53
CA ARG A 197 -17.37 22.46 -5.43
C ARG A 197 -17.07 22.69 -6.92
N ASP A 198 -16.65 23.89 -7.31
CA ASP A 198 -16.31 24.28 -8.68
C ASP A 198 -15.03 23.61 -9.21
N GLN A 199 -14.19 23.06 -8.33
CA GLN A 199 -12.99 22.31 -8.68
C GLN A 199 -13.28 20.83 -8.96
N LEU A 200 -14.50 20.37 -8.66
CA LEU A 200 -14.92 18.98 -8.85
C LEU A 200 -15.85 18.84 -10.05
N THR A 201 -15.48 17.95 -10.96
CA THR A 201 -16.37 17.52 -12.05
C THR A 201 -16.92 16.14 -11.70
N PHE A 202 -18.23 15.98 -11.78
CA PHE A 202 -18.90 14.69 -11.55
C PHE A 202 -19.16 14.04 -12.91
N HIS A 203 -18.82 12.77 -13.03
CA HIS A 203 -19.01 12.00 -14.26
C HIS A 203 -20.10 10.95 -14.07
N ARG A 204 -19.70 9.73 -13.69
CA ARG A 204 -20.58 8.57 -13.62
C ARG A 204 -20.95 8.28 -12.17
N HIS A 205 -22.22 7.96 -11.93
CA HIS A 205 -22.67 7.41 -10.66
C HIS A 205 -22.25 5.95 -10.55
N LEU A 206 -21.51 5.61 -9.50
CA LEU A 206 -20.91 4.30 -9.28
C LEU A 206 -21.74 3.44 -8.32
N GLN A 207 -22.30 4.05 -7.28
CA GLN A 207 -23.02 3.34 -6.24
C GLN A 207 -24.10 4.20 -5.59
N ASP A 208 -25.29 3.64 -5.44
CA ASP A 208 -26.36 4.18 -4.59
C ASP A 208 -26.41 3.40 -3.27
N THR A 209 -26.35 4.11 -2.15
CA THR A 209 -26.68 3.53 -0.84
C THR A 209 -27.69 4.41 -0.11
N GLU A 210 -28.32 3.86 0.93
CA GLU A 210 -29.22 4.62 1.80
C GLU A 210 -28.55 5.87 2.42
N SER A 211 -27.23 5.82 2.62
CA SER A 211 -26.45 6.80 3.39
C SER A 211 -25.56 7.72 2.56
N TYR A 212 -25.20 7.32 1.34
CA TYR A 212 -24.33 8.09 0.44
C TYR A 212 -24.49 7.63 -1.01
N ASP A 213 -24.19 8.52 -1.95
CA ASP A 213 -23.87 8.19 -3.34
C ASP A 213 -22.36 8.20 -3.55
N LEU A 214 -21.87 7.30 -4.38
CA LEU A 214 -20.48 7.32 -4.85
C LEU A 214 -20.46 7.68 -6.34
N TYR A 215 -19.65 8.66 -6.70
CA TYR A 215 -19.45 9.11 -8.07
C TYR A 215 -17.99 8.93 -8.49
N GLU A 216 -17.79 8.62 -9.76
CA GLU A 216 -16.54 8.87 -10.48
C GLU A 216 -16.54 10.35 -10.91
N GLY A 217 -15.41 11.02 -10.76
CA GLY A 217 -15.26 12.41 -11.14
C GLY A 217 -13.82 12.79 -11.41
N GLU A 218 -13.59 14.10 -11.53
CA GLU A 218 -12.28 14.69 -11.72
C GLU A 218 -12.01 15.81 -10.72
N TYR A 219 -10.76 15.85 -10.23
CA TYR A 219 -10.19 16.94 -9.44
C TYR A 219 -8.82 17.28 -10.02
N HIS A 220 -8.61 18.53 -10.46
CA HIS A 220 -7.39 18.94 -11.19
C HIS A 220 -7.01 18.01 -12.37
N LYS A 221 -8.01 17.49 -13.10
CA LYS A 221 -7.88 16.49 -14.18
C LYS A 221 -7.42 15.10 -13.75
N TYR A 222 -7.31 14.84 -12.45
CA TYR A 222 -7.06 13.50 -11.92
C TYR A 222 -8.41 12.80 -11.67
N PRO A 223 -8.54 11.51 -12.03
CA PRO A 223 -9.72 10.74 -11.72
C PRO A 223 -9.84 10.54 -10.21
N VAL A 224 -11.01 10.88 -9.67
CA VAL A 224 -11.33 10.79 -8.23
C VAL A 224 -12.64 10.05 -8.01
N ALA A 225 -12.76 9.44 -6.83
CA ALA A 225 -14.04 9.00 -6.30
C ALA A 225 -14.58 10.07 -5.36
N ILE A 226 -15.84 10.46 -5.55
CA ILE A 226 -16.54 11.48 -4.78
C ILE A 226 -17.68 10.81 -4.04
N LYS A 227 -17.54 10.68 -2.73
CA LYS A 227 -18.54 10.08 -1.85
C LYS A 227 -19.39 11.17 -1.24
N THR A 228 -20.62 11.31 -1.69
CA THR A 228 -21.55 12.37 -1.28
C THR A 228 -22.60 11.83 -0.32
N PHE A 229 -22.71 12.41 0.87
CA PHE A 229 -23.58 11.90 1.93
C PHE A 229 -25.05 12.31 1.72
N LYS A 230 -25.95 11.34 1.89
CA LYS A 230 -27.40 11.57 1.87
C LYS A 230 -27.90 11.83 3.28
N ARG A 231 -28.77 12.82 3.44
CA ARG A 231 -29.49 13.12 4.69
C ARG A 231 -28.54 13.17 5.90
N PRO A 232 -27.54 14.07 5.88
CA PRO A 232 -26.51 14.11 6.91
C PRO A 232 -27.12 14.28 8.31
N LEU A 233 -26.43 13.74 9.32
CA LEU A 233 -26.81 13.79 10.72
C LEU A 233 -26.72 15.22 11.27
N THR A 234 -25.71 15.96 10.83
CA THR A 234 -25.50 17.36 11.17
C THR A 234 -25.67 18.23 9.93
N THR A 235 -26.19 19.43 10.13
CA THR A 235 -26.25 20.50 9.12
C THR A 235 -25.32 21.65 9.47
N ASP A 236 -24.36 21.43 10.37
CA ASP A 236 -23.38 22.43 10.83
C ASP A 236 -22.03 22.21 10.13
N PRO A 237 -21.71 23.00 9.09
CA PRO A 237 -20.46 22.87 8.36
C PRO A 237 -19.22 23.17 9.19
N VAL A 238 -19.33 24.09 10.17
CA VAL A 238 -18.21 24.50 11.03
C VAL A 238 -17.78 23.32 11.89
N LYS A 239 -18.74 22.60 12.48
CA LYS A 239 -18.45 21.40 13.26
C LYS A 239 -17.75 20.32 12.43
N VAL A 240 -18.20 20.09 11.19
CA VAL A 240 -17.58 19.10 10.29
C VAL A 240 -16.15 19.52 9.93
N ARG A 241 -15.93 20.81 9.64
CA ARG A 241 -14.60 21.37 9.35
C ARG A 241 -13.63 21.21 10.52
N ASP A 242 -14.08 21.46 11.74
CA ASP A 242 -13.26 21.32 12.96
C ASP A 242 -12.82 19.87 13.21
N ILE A 243 -13.71 18.90 12.94
CA ILE A 243 -13.40 17.46 13.06
C ILE A 243 -12.42 17.05 11.97
N PHE A 244 -12.67 17.48 10.73
CA PHE A 244 -11.79 17.22 9.60
C PHE A 244 -10.37 17.74 9.84
N GLU A 245 -10.21 18.99 10.29
CA GLU A 245 -8.89 19.59 10.54
C GLU A 245 -8.10 18.81 11.61
N LYS A 246 -8.76 18.31 12.66
CA LYS A 246 -8.10 17.47 13.68
C LYS A 246 -7.67 16.12 13.11
N GLU A 247 -8.50 15.53 12.25
CA GLU A 247 -8.28 14.20 11.71
C GLU A 247 -7.15 14.18 10.66
N ILE A 248 -7.05 15.20 9.79
CA ILE A 248 -6.02 15.26 8.75
C ILE A 248 -4.59 15.31 9.31
N GLN A 249 -4.39 15.92 10.48
CA GLN A 249 -3.07 15.96 11.15
C GLN A 249 -2.55 14.55 11.48
N THR A 250 -3.48 13.60 11.67
CA THR A 250 -3.16 12.20 11.90
C THR A 250 -3.01 11.45 10.58
N LEU A 251 -3.80 11.78 9.54
CA LEU A 251 -3.77 11.11 8.24
C LEU A 251 -2.49 11.31 7.44
N LYS A 252 -1.86 12.48 7.53
CA LYS A 252 -0.57 12.75 6.84
C LYS A 252 0.53 11.73 7.17
N LYS A 253 0.44 11.06 8.32
CA LYS A 253 1.41 10.05 8.78
C LYS A 253 1.27 8.70 8.06
N PHE A 254 0.13 8.43 7.42
CA PHE A 254 -0.18 7.13 6.82
C PHE A 254 -0.02 7.11 5.29
N GLU A 255 0.56 8.16 4.70
CA GLU A 255 0.78 8.16 3.24
C GLU A 255 1.65 6.98 2.81
N SER A 256 1.12 6.17 1.90
CA SER A 256 1.79 5.07 1.22
C SER A 256 1.03 4.73 -0.08
N PRO A 257 1.66 4.16 -1.12
CA PRO A 257 0.98 3.65 -2.30
C PRO A 257 -0.08 2.60 -2.01
N ASN A 258 -0.01 1.88 -0.88
CA ASN A 258 -0.98 0.85 -0.47
C ASN A 258 -1.98 1.32 0.59
N ILE A 259 -2.01 2.62 0.91
CA ILE A 259 -3.08 3.28 1.66
C ILE A 259 -3.89 4.14 0.70
N LEU A 260 -5.20 4.18 0.86
CA LEU A 260 -6.07 4.99 0.01
C LEU A 260 -5.75 6.47 0.18
N ARG A 261 -5.44 7.13 -0.94
CA ARG A 261 -5.19 8.56 -0.93
C ARG A 261 -6.49 9.34 -0.76
N MET A 262 -6.52 10.16 0.27
CA MET A 262 -7.53 11.20 0.46
C MET A 262 -7.05 12.49 -0.20
N TYR A 263 -7.93 13.18 -0.92
CA TYR A 263 -7.69 14.54 -1.39
C TYR A 263 -8.29 15.57 -0.45
N GLY A 264 -9.43 15.26 0.16
CA GLY A 264 -10.10 16.23 1.01
C GLY A 264 -11.58 15.97 1.24
N ILE A 265 -12.23 17.00 1.75
CA ILE A 265 -13.68 17.10 1.82
C ILE A 265 -14.17 18.23 0.92
N CYS A 266 -15.41 18.14 0.46
CA CYS A 266 -16.12 19.24 -0.18
C CYS A 266 -17.37 19.54 0.62
N ILE A 267 -17.55 20.80 0.99
CA ILE A 267 -18.72 21.31 1.70
C ILE A 267 -19.40 22.31 0.76
N GLU A 268 -20.59 21.97 0.31
CA GLU A 268 -21.42 22.86 -0.51
C GLU A 268 -22.58 23.38 0.34
N GLU A 269 -22.51 24.67 0.69
CA GLU A 269 -23.53 25.37 1.45
C GLU A 269 -24.62 25.86 0.48
N ASN A 270 -25.69 25.08 0.36
CA ASN A 270 -26.87 25.43 -0.43
C ASN A 270 -27.98 26.00 0.48
N ASP A 271 -28.96 26.72 -0.10
CA ASP A 271 -30.10 27.40 0.57
C ASP A 271 -31.11 26.45 1.28
N GLY A 272 -30.64 25.36 1.88
CA GLY A 272 -31.40 24.43 2.68
C GLY A 272 -30.53 23.62 3.62
N SER A 273 -29.85 22.58 3.10
CA SER A 273 -28.99 21.69 3.88
C SER A 273 -27.64 21.57 3.20
N PRO A 274 -26.52 21.67 3.94
CA PRO A 274 -25.19 21.52 3.36
C PRO A 274 -25.03 20.12 2.76
N CYS A 275 -24.36 20.06 1.61
CA CYS A 275 -23.93 18.82 0.99
C CYS A 275 -22.48 18.54 1.38
N PHE A 276 -22.25 17.41 2.02
CA PHE A 276 -20.91 16.97 2.42
C PHE A 276 -20.44 15.86 1.49
N SER A 277 -19.22 15.99 0.98
CA SER A 277 -18.57 14.96 0.19
C SER A 277 -17.14 14.70 0.67
N ILE A 278 -16.68 13.46 0.53
CA ILE A 278 -15.29 13.07 0.69
C ILE A 278 -14.71 12.76 -0.71
N VAL A 279 -13.54 13.32 -1.01
CA VAL A 279 -12.84 13.15 -2.28
C VAL A 279 -11.60 12.29 -2.06
N MET A 280 -11.50 11.18 -2.77
CA MET A 280 -10.44 10.18 -2.64
C MET A 280 -9.97 9.69 -4.03
N GLU A 281 -8.83 9.01 -4.09
CA GLU A 281 -8.38 8.44 -5.36
C GLU A 281 -9.37 7.42 -5.93
N TYR A 282 -9.54 7.47 -7.24
CA TYR A 282 -10.42 6.53 -7.93
C TYR A 282 -9.74 5.17 -8.10
N CYS A 283 -10.37 4.13 -7.55
CA CYS A 283 -9.94 2.75 -7.70
C CYS A 283 -10.79 2.04 -8.77
N LYS A 284 -10.23 1.92 -9.99
CA LYS A 284 -10.94 1.49 -11.20
C LYS A 284 -11.67 0.15 -11.08
N HIS A 285 -11.16 -0.75 -10.24
CA HIS A 285 -11.68 -2.11 -10.11
C HIS A 285 -12.64 -2.27 -8.92
N GLY A 286 -12.90 -1.20 -8.16
CA GLY A 286 -13.77 -1.23 -6.98
C GLY A 286 -13.08 -1.84 -5.77
N THR A 287 -13.86 -2.54 -4.93
CA THR A 287 -13.31 -3.28 -3.79
C THR A 287 -12.62 -4.56 -4.23
N LEU A 288 -11.72 -5.08 -3.39
CA LEU A 288 -11.11 -6.38 -3.59
C LEU A 288 -12.19 -7.47 -3.68
N ARG A 289 -13.26 -7.36 -2.89
CA ARG A 289 -14.40 -8.28 -2.99
C ARG A 289 -15.09 -8.22 -4.36
N ASP A 290 -15.23 -7.03 -4.95
CA ASP A 290 -15.80 -6.87 -6.31
C ASP A 290 -14.92 -7.56 -7.36
N VAL A 291 -13.59 -7.41 -7.25
CA VAL A 291 -12.63 -8.05 -8.16
C VAL A 291 -12.74 -9.57 -8.10
N LEU A 292 -12.73 -10.11 -6.88
CA LEU A 292 -12.80 -11.56 -6.65
C LEU A 292 -14.14 -12.17 -7.09
N ASN A 293 -15.23 -11.40 -7.03
CA ASN A 293 -16.55 -11.84 -7.51
C ASN A 293 -16.66 -11.82 -9.04
N ARG A 294 -16.05 -10.82 -9.69
CA ARG A 294 -16.13 -10.63 -11.15
C ARG A 294 -15.18 -11.55 -11.92
N GLN A 295 -14.00 -11.83 -11.38
CA GLN A 295 -12.95 -12.55 -12.08
C GLN A 295 -12.70 -13.92 -11.45
N GLN A 296 -13.36 -14.94 -12.00
CA GLN A 296 -13.22 -16.33 -11.54
C GLN A 296 -11.83 -16.93 -11.82
N HIS A 297 -11.10 -16.41 -12.82
CA HIS A 297 -9.81 -16.95 -13.25
C HIS A 297 -8.67 -15.92 -13.13
N LEU A 298 -8.47 -15.38 -11.93
CA LEU A 298 -7.27 -14.59 -11.62
C LEU A 298 -6.05 -15.53 -11.56
N SER A 299 -5.00 -15.17 -12.30
CA SER A 299 -3.71 -15.84 -12.24
C SER A 299 -3.04 -15.64 -10.87
N TRP A 300 -2.20 -16.61 -10.49
CA TRP A 300 -1.47 -16.53 -9.22
C TRP A 300 -0.58 -15.30 -9.09
N ASP A 301 -0.03 -14.79 -10.20
CA ASP A 301 0.77 -13.56 -10.16
C ASP A 301 -0.06 -12.34 -9.71
N ILE A 302 -1.32 -12.22 -10.17
CA ILE A 302 -2.21 -11.13 -9.78
C ILE A 302 -2.66 -11.33 -8.33
N ARG A 303 -3.00 -12.56 -7.93
CA ARG A 303 -3.37 -12.90 -6.55
C ARG A 303 -2.27 -12.55 -5.57
N ILE A 304 -1.03 -12.97 -5.84
CA ILE A 304 0.14 -12.68 -4.99
C ILE A 304 0.41 -11.17 -4.93
N ARG A 305 0.29 -10.46 -6.06
CA ARG A 305 0.46 -9.00 -6.09
C ARG A 305 -0.58 -8.30 -5.21
N MET A 306 -1.84 -8.71 -5.29
CA MET A 306 -2.90 -8.16 -4.44
C MET A 306 -2.68 -8.49 -2.97
N ALA A 307 -2.29 -9.73 -2.64
CA ALA A 307 -1.96 -10.15 -1.28
C ALA A 307 -0.82 -9.31 -0.69
N LEU A 308 0.26 -9.10 -1.46
CA LEU A 308 1.40 -8.30 -1.06
C LEU A 308 1.03 -6.81 -0.89
N GLY A 309 0.25 -6.25 -1.81
CA GLY A 309 -0.25 -4.88 -1.68
C GLY A 309 -1.14 -4.69 -0.45
N ALA A 310 -2.03 -5.65 -0.17
CA ALA A 310 -2.86 -5.65 1.03
C ALA A 310 -2.02 -5.72 2.32
N ALA A 311 -1.00 -6.58 2.34
CA ALA A 311 -0.07 -6.72 3.45
C ALA A 311 0.72 -5.42 3.69
N ARG A 312 1.22 -4.78 2.64
CA ARG A 312 1.93 -3.48 2.72
C ARG A 312 1.05 -2.38 3.29
N GLY A 313 -0.22 -2.32 2.91
CA GLY A 313 -1.18 -1.37 3.48
C GLY A 313 -1.36 -1.57 4.99
N LEU A 314 -1.56 -2.82 5.41
CA LEU A 314 -1.71 -3.15 6.83
C LEU A 314 -0.42 -2.89 7.63
N TYR A 315 0.72 -3.29 7.08
CA TYR A 315 2.06 -3.02 7.62
C TYR A 315 2.26 -1.52 7.85
N ARG A 316 1.93 -0.68 6.87
CA ARG A 316 2.06 0.78 6.99
C ARG A 316 1.25 1.30 8.17
N LEU A 317 0.01 0.82 8.33
CA LEU A 317 -0.86 1.21 9.43
C LEU A 317 -0.29 0.77 10.80
N HIS A 318 0.33 -0.40 10.87
CA HIS A 318 0.92 -0.94 12.10
C HIS A 318 2.26 -0.28 12.48
N GLN A 319 3.02 0.25 11.52
CA GLN A 319 4.37 0.83 11.73
C GLN A 319 4.38 2.26 12.28
N THR A 320 3.29 3.02 12.21
CA THR A 320 3.35 4.46 12.54
C THR A 320 3.45 4.73 14.05
N GLY A 321 4.59 5.28 14.48
CA GLY A 321 4.76 6.02 15.75
C GLY A 321 4.84 5.22 17.06
N GLU A 322 4.81 5.93 18.20
CA GLU A 322 4.88 5.38 19.57
C GLU A 322 3.67 4.49 19.95
N LYS A 323 2.54 4.64 19.24
CA LYS A 323 1.35 3.79 19.38
C LYS A 323 0.86 3.40 17.99
N SER A 324 1.00 2.12 17.67
CA SER A 324 0.37 1.48 16.50
C SER A 324 -1.09 1.89 16.38
N ARG A 325 -1.54 2.26 15.18
CA ARG A 325 -2.97 2.35 14.90
C ARG A 325 -3.46 0.97 14.45
N LEU A 326 -4.58 0.52 15.00
CA LEU A 326 -5.33 -0.63 14.49
C LEU A 326 -6.39 -0.10 13.54
N HIS A 327 -6.64 -0.82 12.45
CA HIS A 327 -7.77 -0.53 11.56
C HIS A 327 -9.11 -0.79 12.27
N GLY A 328 -9.19 -1.86 13.05
CA GLY A 328 -10.38 -2.23 13.84
C GLY A 328 -11.55 -2.82 13.04
N CYS A 329 -11.37 -3.03 11.73
CA CYS A 329 -12.45 -3.50 10.84
C CYS A 329 -11.89 -4.01 9.51
N ILE A 330 -11.01 -5.01 9.52
CA ILE A 330 -10.43 -5.58 8.30
C ILE A 330 -11.41 -6.56 7.65
N CYS A 331 -11.71 -6.34 6.37
CA CYS A 331 -12.39 -7.29 5.48
C CYS A 331 -12.06 -6.96 4.01
N SER A 332 -12.43 -7.84 3.07
CA SER A 332 -12.12 -7.65 1.64
C SER A 332 -12.77 -6.39 1.03
N SER A 333 -13.87 -5.88 1.61
CA SER A 333 -14.46 -4.59 1.19
C SER A 333 -13.68 -3.36 1.65
N LYS A 334 -12.69 -3.50 2.55
CA LYS A 334 -11.80 -2.41 3.00
C LYS A 334 -10.55 -2.25 2.15
N PHE A 335 -10.30 -3.18 1.25
CA PHE A 335 -9.26 -3.06 0.26
C PHE A 335 -9.88 -2.63 -1.05
N LEU A 336 -9.44 -1.51 -1.61
CA LEU A 336 -9.81 -1.06 -2.94
C LEU A 336 -8.71 -1.45 -3.94
N VAL A 337 -9.08 -1.65 -5.20
CA VAL A 337 -8.16 -2.10 -6.25
C VAL A 337 -8.09 -1.04 -7.35
N ALA A 338 -6.95 -0.38 -7.44
CA ALA A 338 -6.67 0.67 -8.39
C ALA A 338 -6.19 0.12 -9.75
N GLY A 339 -5.57 1.00 -10.56
CA GLY A 339 -4.79 0.62 -11.75
C GLY A 339 -3.87 -0.58 -11.48
N ASP A 340 -3.72 -1.46 -12.48
CA ASP A 340 -2.76 -2.57 -12.49
C ASP A 340 -2.85 -3.54 -11.28
N TYR A 341 -4.03 -3.66 -10.69
CA TYR A 341 -4.30 -4.48 -9.50
C TYR A 341 -3.54 -4.03 -8.24
N CYS A 342 -3.18 -2.75 -8.16
CA CYS A 342 -2.60 -2.15 -6.96
C CYS A 342 -3.67 -2.03 -5.85
N VAL A 343 -3.42 -2.68 -4.71
CA VAL A 343 -4.35 -2.69 -3.57
C VAL A 343 -4.12 -1.50 -2.66
N LYS A 344 -5.22 -0.87 -2.24
CA LYS A 344 -5.29 0.28 -1.33
C LYS A 344 -6.11 -0.10 -0.09
N LEU A 345 -5.50 -0.15 1.09
CA LEU A 345 -6.26 -0.25 2.34
C LEU A 345 -7.04 1.05 2.56
N SER A 346 -8.31 0.95 2.95
CA SER A 346 -9.26 2.06 3.08
C SER A 346 -10.24 1.85 4.22
N GLY A 347 -10.96 2.91 4.59
CA GLY A 347 -12.05 2.86 5.56
C GLY A 347 -11.59 3.02 7.01
N PHE A 348 -10.39 3.57 7.19
CA PHE A 348 -9.90 4.13 8.45
C PHE A 348 -9.62 5.65 8.32
N GLU A 349 -9.58 6.16 7.08
CA GLU A 349 -9.39 7.55 6.76
C GLU A 349 -10.68 8.34 6.93
N LEU A 350 -10.57 9.54 7.52
CA LEU A 350 -11.71 10.43 7.76
C LEU A 350 -12.89 9.72 8.47
N CYS A 351 -12.61 8.76 9.35
CA CYS A 351 -13.59 7.99 10.09
C CYS A 351 -14.41 8.87 11.05
N GLU A 352 -13.77 9.80 11.76
CA GLU A 352 -14.47 10.72 12.67
C GLU A 352 -15.32 11.71 11.87
N THR A 353 -14.74 12.24 10.80
CA THR A 353 -15.42 13.14 9.85
C THR A 353 -16.64 12.45 9.23
N GLU A 354 -16.49 11.26 8.64
CA GLU A 354 -17.59 10.46 8.10
C GLU A 354 -18.64 10.16 9.18
N SER A 355 -18.24 9.78 10.40
CA SER A 355 -19.18 9.46 11.49
C SER A 355 -19.95 10.67 11.98
N SER A 356 -19.37 11.87 11.89
CA SER A 356 -20.05 13.13 12.24
C SER A 356 -21.14 13.51 11.23
N ILE A 357 -20.95 13.11 9.97
CA ILE A 357 -21.86 13.41 8.86
C ILE A 357 -22.92 12.31 8.68
N LYS A 358 -22.53 11.04 8.76
CA LYS A 358 -23.32 9.90 8.33
C LYS A 358 -24.33 9.46 9.39
N ARG A 359 -25.60 9.31 8.99
CA ARG A 359 -26.62 8.66 9.81
C ARG A 359 -26.40 7.15 9.84
N LYS A 360 -26.60 6.52 11.01
CA LYS A 360 -26.59 5.05 11.13
C LYS A 360 -27.72 4.47 10.26
N ALA A 361 -27.36 3.84 9.15
CA ALA A 361 -28.28 3.02 8.35
C ALA A 361 -28.44 1.63 8.98
N LYS A 362 -29.57 0.96 8.71
CA LYS A 362 -29.68 -0.47 9.01
C LYS A 362 -28.70 -1.20 8.09
N LYS A 363 -27.71 -1.86 8.69
CA LYS A 363 -26.72 -2.62 7.92
C LYS A 363 -27.36 -3.93 7.44
N ASP A 364 -27.77 -3.97 6.17
CA ASP A 364 -28.16 -5.20 5.49
C ASP A 364 -26.89 -5.98 5.12
N TRP A 365 -26.35 -6.73 6.07
CA TRP A 365 -25.10 -7.51 5.94
C TRP A 365 -25.23 -8.79 5.11
N LYS A 366 -26.08 -8.79 4.07
CA LYS A 366 -26.57 -10.02 3.43
C LYS A 366 -25.56 -10.81 2.58
N GLN A 367 -24.34 -10.30 2.34
CA GLN A 367 -23.40 -10.96 1.40
C GLN A 367 -22.14 -11.56 2.02
N VAL A 368 -21.66 -11.08 3.17
CA VAL A 368 -20.51 -11.66 3.87
C VAL A 368 -20.75 -11.56 5.38
N SER A 369 -20.74 -12.69 6.07
CA SER A 369 -20.88 -12.70 7.53
C SER A 369 -19.64 -12.10 8.16
N MET A 370 -19.76 -10.91 8.76
CA MET A 370 -18.64 -10.22 9.41
C MET A 370 -18.00 -11.07 10.51
N LEU A 371 -18.75 -12.05 11.06
CA LEU A 371 -18.25 -13.00 12.05
C LEU A 371 -17.05 -13.82 11.56
N ALA A 372 -16.97 -14.09 10.24
CA ALA A 372 -15.83 -14.80 9.66
C ALA A 372 -14.49 -14.09 9.90
N TYR A 373 -14.50 -12.75 9.97
CA TYR A 373 -13.30 -11.94 10.20
C TYR A 373 -13.00 -11.71 11.69
N ILE A 374 -13.90 -12.09 12.60
CA ILE A 374 -13.70 -11.88 14.05
C ILE A 374 -12.83 -13.02 14.58
N ALA A 375 -11.73 -12.65 15.27
CA ALA A 375 -10.81 -13.62 15.83
C ALA A 375 -11.49 -14.51 16.89
N PRO A 376 -11.07 -15.79 17.03
CA PRO A 376 -11.73 -16.73 17.93
C PRO A 376 -11.82 -16.24 19.38
N GLU A 377 -10.80 -15.55 19.88
CA GLU A 377 -10.77 -14.96 21.22
C GLU A 377 -11.81 -13.85 21.40
N ASN A 378 -12.09 -13.07 20.36
CA ASN A 378 -13.13 -12.03 20.37
C ASN A 378 -14.53 -12.60 20.18
N LEU A 379 -14.67 -13.76 19.50
CA LEU A 379 -15.94 -14.49 19.42
C LEU A 379 -16.28 -15.16 20.76
N LYS A 380 -15.28 -15.67 21.48
CA LYS A 380 -15.46 -16.34 22.78
C LYS A 380 -15.70 -15.36 23.94
N ASP A 381 -15.04 -14.20 23.92
CA ASP A 381 -15.19 -13.17 24.94
C ASP A 381 -15.34 -11.77 24.31
N ILE A 382 -16.55 -11.21 24.44
CA ILE A 382 -16.86 -9.87 23.95
C ILE A 382 -16.05 -8.76 24.64
N ASN A 383 -15.53 -9.02 25.84
CA ASN A 383 -14.69 -8.09 26.58
C ASN A 383 -13.21 -8.24 26.24
N TYR A 384 -12.83 -9.20 25.39
CA TYR A 384 -11.44 -9.36 24.99
C TYR A 384 -10.98 -8.11 24.21
N PRO A 385 -9.89 -7.45 24.64
CA PRO A 385 -9.41 -6.23 23.99
C PRO A 385 -8.92 -6.53 22.57
N TYR A 386 -9.42 -5.78 21.59
CA TYR A 386 -8.97 -5.88 20.19
C TYR A 386 -7.51 -5.42 20.06
N LYS A 387 -6.65 -6.31 19.59
CA LYS A 387 -5.19 -6.12 19.49
C LYS A 387 -4.70 -6.47 18.09
N ARG A 388 -3.41 -6.20 17.81
CA ARG A 388 -2.76 -6.55 16.52
C ARG A 388 -3.03 -8.01 16.09
N PRO A 389 -2.88 -9.04 16.94
CA PRO A 389 -3.15 -10.42 16.53
C PRO A 389 -4.60 -10.66 16.06
N CYS A 390 -5.57 -9.93 16.60
CA CYS A 390 -6.97 -10.03 16.18
C CYS A 390 -7.13 -9.48 14.74
N GLU A 391 -6.42 -8.40 14.43
CA GLU A 391 -6.41 -7.81 13.08
C GLU A 391 -5.67 -8.67 12.06
N ILE A 392 -4.59 -9.35 12.47
CA ILE A 392 -3.88 -10.33 11.64
C ILE A 392 -4.76 -11.53 11.32
N TYR A 393 -5.59 -12.00 12.26
CA TYR A 393 -6.59 -13.03 11.97
C TYR A 393 -7.56 -12.57 10.88
N SER A 394 -8.15 -11.38 11.02
CA SER A 394 -9.04 -10.80 10.02
C SER A 394 -8.34 -10.68 8.66
N PHE A 395 -7.06 -10.29 8.65
CA PHE A 395 -6.25 -10.19 7.44
C PHE A 395 -5.99 -11.54 6.77
N GLY A 396 -5.76 -12.61 7.55
CA GLY A 396 -5.66 -13.97 7.03
C GLY A 396 -6.90 -14.37 6.22
N ILE A 397 -8.10 -13.98 6.68
CA ILE A 397 -9.36 -14.27 5.98
C ILE A 397 -9.37 -13.57 4.62
N VAL A 398 -8.91 -12.32 4.55
CA VAL A 398 -8.75 -11.59 3.29
C VAL A 398 -7.74 -12.28 2.37
N LEU A 399 -6.61 -12.77 2.88
CA LEU A 399 -5.63 -13.50 2.08
C LEU A 399 -6.21 -14.80 1.50
N ALA A 400 -7.06 -15.51 2.24
CA ALA A 400 -7.73 -16.69 1.72
C ALA A 400 -8.82 -16.38 0.69
N GLU A 401 -9.54 -15.27 0.84
CA GLU A 401 -10.43 -14.77 -0.21
C GLU A 401 -9.62 -14.48 -1.48
N ILE A 402 -8.42 -13.88 -1.36
CA ILE A 402 -7.52 -13.65 -2.49
C ILE A 402 -7.06 -14.97 -3.11
N ALA A 403 -6.73 -15.98 -2.29
CA ALA A 403 -6.28 -17.28 -2.77
C ALA A 403 -7.41 -18.04 -3.50
N THR A 404 -8.62 -18.03 -2.96
CA THR A 404 -9.71 -18.91 -3.42
C THR A 404 -10.75 -18.22 -4.30
N SER A 405 -10.80 -16.89 -4.30
CA SER A 405 -11.94 -16.07 -4.78
C SER A 405 -13.29 -16.37 -4.11
N LYS A 406 -13.36 -17.26 -3.12
CA LYS A 406 -14.62 -17.68 -2.48
C LYS A 406 -15.08 -16.69 -1.42
N ILE A 407 -16.35 -16.78 -1.04
CA ILE A 407 -16.89 -16.09 0.14
C ILE A 407 -16.58 -16.96 1.37
N PRO A 408 -15.98 -16.42 2.45
CA PRO A 408 -15.68 -17.19 3.64
C PRO A 408 -16.95 -17.75 4.28
N PHE A 409 -16.96 -19.05 4.59
CA PHE A 409 -18.08 -19.76 5.20
C PHE A 409 -19.40 -19.57 4.42
N GLU A 410 -19.33 -19.60 3.09
CA GLU A 410 -20.50 -19.43 2.22
C GLU A 410 -21.60 -20.44 2.56
N GLY A 411 -22.83 -19.95 2.73
CA GLY A 411 -23.99 -20.76 3.08
C GLY A 411 -24.16 -21.10 4.56
N CYS A 412 -23.19 -20.76 5.42
CA CYS A 412 -23.32 -21.00 6.86
C CYS A 412 -24.16 -19.93 7.58
N THR A 413 -24.89 -20.35 8.61
CA THR A 413 -25.54 -19.43 9.55
C THR A 413 -24.49 -18.77 10.47
N PRO A 414 -24.81 -17.61 11.09
CA PRO A 414 -23.96 -17.00 12.11
C PRO A 414 -23.50 -17.97 13.21
N GLU A 415 -24.42 -18.81 13.69
CA GLU A 415 -24.16 -19.79 14.75
C GLU A 415 -23.20 -20.89 14.28
N GLU A 416 -23.38 -21.40 13.05
CA GLU A 416 -22.50 -22.40 12.44
C GLU A 416 -21.08 -21.85 12.23
N ILE A 417 -20.95 -20.57 11.85
CA ILE A 417 -19.63 -19.92 11.71
C ILE A 417 -18.91 -19.88 13.05
N VAL A 418 -19.59 -19.44 14.11
CA VAL A 418 -19.00 -19.41 15.45
C VAL A 418 -18.64 -20.81 15.92
N GLU A 419 -19.51 -21.81 15.72
CA GLU A 419 -19.23 -23.20 16.09
C GLU A 419 -18.01 -23.78 15.35
N LYS A 420 -17.94 -23.60 14.02
CA LYS A 420 -16.80 -24.03 13.20
C LYS A 420 -15.48 -23.41 13.67
N ILE A 421 -15.46 -22.10 13.93
CA ILE A 421 -14.25 -21.39 14.34
C ILE A 421 -13.86 -21.74 15.78
N CYS A 422 -14.80 -21.64 16.73
CA CYS A 422 -14.52 -21.69 18.16
C CYS A 422 -14.42 -23.10 18.72
N SER A 423 -15.16 -24.06 18.16
CA SER A 423 -15.25 -25.44 18.66
C SER A 423 -14.47 -26.42 17.78
N HIS A 424 -14.52 -26.25 16.46
CA HIS A 424 -13.86 -27.17 15.51
C HIS A 424 -12.51 -26.69 15.00
N HIS A 425 -12.15 -25.43 15.24
CA HIS A 425 -10.94 -24.80 14.70
C HIS A 425 -10.84 -25.02 13.17
N TYR A 426 -11.96 -24.79 12.48
CA TYR A 426 -12.12 -25.07 11.06
C TYR A 426 -12.17 -23.78 10.24
N TRP A 427 -11.45 -23.78 9.11
CA TRP A 427 -11.50 -22.78 8.05
C TRP A 427 -11.62 -23.47 6.69
N ASP A 428 -12.17 -22.76 5.71
CA ASP A 428 -12.35 -23.30 4.36
C ASP A 428 -10.99 -23.63 3.70
N PRO A 429 -10.87 -24.75 2.96
CA PRO A 429 -9.62 -25.15 2.33
C PRO A 429 -9.23 -24.22 1.19
N LEU A 430 -7.92 -23.92 1.08
CA LEU A 430 -7.37 -22.97 0.11
C LEU A 430 -7.26 -23.49 -1.33
N GLY A 431 -7.57 -24.77 -1.58
CA GLY A 431 -7.35 -25.44 -2.88
C GLY A 431 -5.92 -25.98 -3.03
N GLU A 432 -5.71 -26.98 -3.89
CA GLU A 432 -4.40 -27.62 -4.09
C GLU A 432 -3.43 -26.76 -4.92
N ASP A 433 -3.96 -25.82 -5.70
CA ASP A 433 -3.21 -24.91 -6.56
C ASP A 433 -2.60 -23.71 -5.80
N CYS A 434 -2.96 -23.52 -4.53
CA CYS A 434 -2.40 -22.46 -3.69
C CYS A 434 -0.90 -22.66 -3.45
N PRO A 435 -0.05 -21.66 -3.79
CA PRO A 435 1.38 -21.71 -3.53
C PRO A 435 1.69 -21.96 -2.05
N GLU A 436 2.61 -22.87 -1.80
CA GLU A 436 2.90 -23.39 -0.46
C GLU A 436 3.30 -22.29 0.53
N ASP A 437 4.09 -21.30 0.09
CA ASP A 437 4.51 -20.19 0.95
C ASP A 437 3.32 -19.29 1.34
N LEU A 438 2.38 -19.05 0.42
CA LEU A 438 1.18 -18.27 0.71
C LEU A 438 0.23 -19.06 1.64
N ARG A 439 0.07 -20.37 1.41
CA ARG A 439 -0.70 -21.27 2.30
C ARG A 439 -0.20 -21.16 3.74
N LYS A 440 1.11 -21.32 3.96
CA LYS A 440 1.73 -21.24 5.29
C LYS A 440 1.42 -19.90 5.97
N VAL A 441 1.54 -18.80 5.25
CA VAL A 441 1.23 -17.46 5.80
C VAL A 441 -0.24 -17.35 6.19
N ILE A 442 -1.16 -17.82 5.33
CA ILE A 442 -2.61 -17.78 5.62
C ILE A 442 -2.94 -18.61 6.86
N GLU A 443 -2.46 -19.85 6.93
CA GLU A 443 -2.71 -20.77 8.04
C GLU A 443 -2.13 -20.24 9.36
N GLN A 444 -0.95 -19.61 9.33
CA GLN A 444 -0.37 -18.94 10.50
C GLN A 444 -1.21 -17.74 10.95
N CYS A 445 -1.74 -16.93 10.03
CA CYS A 445 -2.64 -15.82 10.38
C CYS A 445 -3.91 -16.32 11.10
N TRP A 446 -4.39 -17.52 10.79
CA TRP A 446 -5.56 -18.14 11.41
C TRP A 446 -5.27 -18.97 12.66
N ALA A 447 -4.03 -18.99 13.13
CA ALA A 447 -3.67 -19.73 14.33
C ALA A 447 -4.64 -19.41 15.49
N PHE A 448 -5.15 -20.47 16.12
CA PHE A 448 -6.12 -20.35 17.19
C PHE A 448 -5.55 -19.55 18.38
N ASP A 449 -4.28 -19.82 18.74
CA ASP A 449 -3.52 -19.03 19.69
C ASP A 449 -3.05 -17.70 19.04
N PRO A 450 -3.47 -16.53 19.55
CA PRO A 450 -3.07 -15.23 19.01
C PRO A 450 -1.55 -14.99 19.02
N SER A 451 -0.79 -15.64 19.90
CA SER A 451 0.67 -15.47 19.99
C SER A 451 1.44 -16.11 18.83
N GLN A 452 0.81 -17.05 18.13
CA GLN A 452 1.40 -17.78 16.99
C GLN A 452 1.16 -17.06 15.65
N ARG A 453 0.35 -16.00 15.64
CA ARG A 453 0.06 -15.23 14.43
C ARG A 453 1.25 -14.31 14.10
N PRO A 454 1.63 -14.17 12.83
CA PRO A 454 2.75 -13.32 12.43
C PRO A 454 2.42 -11.83 12.63
N SER A 455 3.43 -10.98 12.56
CA SER A 455 3.22 -9.54 12.34
C SER A 455 2.91 -9.24 10.88
N ALA A 456 2.46 -8.01 10.61
CA ALA A 456 2.37 -7.52 9.23
C ALA A 456 3.74 -7.19 8.61
N GLU A 457 4.77 -6.99 9.44
CA GLU A 457 6.20 -7.01 9.06
C GLU A 457 6.67 -8.45 8.94
#